data_AF-A0A822E9D3-F1
#
_entry.id   AF-A0A822E9D3-F1
#
_cell.length_a   1.000
_cell.length_b   1.000
_cell.length_c   1.000
_cell.angle_alpha   90.00
_cell.angle_beta   90.00
_cell.angle_gamma   90.00
#
_symmetry.space_group_name_H-M   'P 1'
#
loop_
_entity.id
_entity.type
_entity.pdbx_description
1 polymer ?
#
loop_
_entity_poly.entity_id
_entity_poly.type
_entity_poly.pdbx_seq_one_letter_code
_entity_poly.pdbx_strand_id
1 'polypeptide(L)'
;MTKIILYLDAGTELRSSLDPIIETIRTHGYFLTQQKTLIIDHTDEQTFTALNTSKNEFSTGVYYQTAGGILGFITNHSGFYKDILMPFVACSLNVDCIAPITSRSSTIHRFDQSVLSILVHKVGYKVESAERFHGDFGSALELDTNMVIFSRRWHCPKVYASEVVFRHTCTYSPIFRSRHRIKIIHEHIGVHPCGTLTVFKLRSVQIELPVYQVYMILYMIYIFMMSCLYCWSPYVLRFLLSITRIKQRKV
;
A
#
# COMPACT_ATOMS: atom_id res chain seq x y z
N MET A 1 -2.42 22.17 -10.12
CA MET A 1 -1.98 21.07 -10.99
C MET A 1 -2.50 19.76 -10.44
N THR A 2 -3.07 18.95 -11.32
CA THR A 2 -3.53 17.59 -11.03
C THR A 2 -2.32 16.67 -10.82
N LYS A 3 -2.26 15.95 -9.70
CA LYS A 3 -1.20 14.97 -9.40
C LYS A 3 -1.81 13.59 -9.23
N ILE A 4 -1.10 12.57 -9.71
CA ILE A 4 -1.42 11.16 -9.47
C ILE A 4 -0.60 10.68 -8.28
N ILE A 5 -1.27 10.05 -7.33
CA ILE A 5 -0.65 9.36 -6.19
C ILE A 5 -0.93 7.87 -6.39
N LEU A 6 0.11 7.06 -6.29
CA LEU A 6 0.02 5.60 -6.25
C LEU A 6 0.69 5.12 -4.97
N TYR A 7 -0.10 4.52 -4.09
CA TYR A 7 0.34 3.86 -2.88
C TYR A 7 0.55 2.37 -3.15
N LEU A 8 1.71 1.86 -2.74
CA LEU A 8 2.10 0.45 -2.83
C LEU A 8 2.73 0.04 -1.50
N ASP A 9 2.23 -1.04 -0.90
CA ASP A 9 2.84 -1.64 0.29
C ASP A 9 4.28 -2.06 0.03
N ALA A 10 5.11 -2.10 1.07
CA ALA A 10 6.53 -2.49 0.97
C ALA A 10 6.75 -3.93 0.44
N GLY A 11 5.76 -4.80 0.65
CA GLY A 11 5.72 -6.16 0.11
C GLY A 11 5.43 -6.24 -1.38
N THR A 12 5.06 -5.12 -2.02
CA THR A 12 4.68 -5.06 -3.42
C THR A 12 5.90 -5.03 -4.34
N GLU A 13 5.80 -5.75 -5.45
CA GLU A 13 6.81 -5.86 -6.50
C GLU A 13 6.19 -5.48 -7.85
N LEU A 14 6.88 -4.63 -8.62
CA LEU A 14 6.47 -4.26 -9.96
C LEU A 14 7.04 -5.26 -10.96
N ARG A 15 6.18 -5.83 -11.79
CA ARG A 15 6.52 -6.88 -12.77
C ARG A 15 6.46 -6.39 -14.22
N SER A 16 5.69 -5.34 -14.47
CA SER A 16 5.52 -4.73 -15.79
C SER A 16 5.29 -3.22 -15.67
N SER A 17 5.04 -2.55 -16.81
CA SER A 17 4.76 -1.11 -16.84
C SER A 17 3.51 -0.76 -16.00
N LEU A 18 3.58 0.39 -15.31
CA LEU A 18 2.46 0.96 -14.57
C LEU A 18 1.45 1.69 -15.46
N ASP A 19 1.71 1.81 -16.77
CA ASP A 19 0.85 2.56 -17.69
C ASP A 19 -0.64 2.18 -17.61
N PRO A 20 -1.02 0.88 -17.54
CA PRO A 20 -2.43 0.52 -17.39
C PRO A 20 -3.07 1.08 -16.13
N ILE A 21 -2.34 1.09 -15.00
CA ILE A 21 -2.82 1.60 -13.72
C ILE A 21 -2.96 3.12 -13.79
N ILE A 22 -1.93 3.80 -14.34
CA ILE A 22 -1.94 5.25 -14.50
C ILE A 22 -3.11 5.67 -15.41
N GLU A 23 -3.39 4.91 -16.47
CA GLU A 23 -4.49 5.21 -17.38
C GLU A 23 -5.86 5.00 -16.74
N THR A 24 -6.03 3.95 -15.92
CA THR A 24 -7.23 3.79 -15.10
C THR A 24 -7.41 4.98 -14.14
N ILE A 25 -6.34 5.44 -13.49
CA ILE A 25 -6.40 6.62 -12.60
C ILE A 25 -6.77 7.88 -13.39
N ARG A 26 -6.24 8.08 -14.60
CA ARG A 26 -6.61 9.23 -15.45
C ARG A 26 -8.07 9.19 -15.88
N THR A 27 -8.55 8.00 -16.21
CA THR A 27 -9.92 7.79 -16.72
C THR A 27 -10.96 7.92 -15.63
N HIS A 28 -10.72 7.33 -14.46
CA HIS A 28 -11.71 7.23 -13.38
C HIS A 28 -11.42 8.13 -12.19
N GLY A 29 -10.23 8.73 -12.12
CA GLY A 29 -9.76 9.50 -10.97
C GLY A 29 -9.16 8.67 -9.84
N TYR A 30 -9.23 7.34 -9.94
CA TYR A 30 -8.74 6.39 -8.94
C TYR A 30 -8.40 5.03 -9.57
N PHE A 31 -7.69 4.21 -8.81
CA PHE A 31 -7.41 2.81 -9.09
C PHE A 31 -7.52 2.01 -7.80
N LEU A 32 -8.33 0.97 -7.86
CA LEU A 32 -8.56 0.00 -6.80
C LEU A 32 -8.48 -1.38 -7.44
N THR A 33 -7.93 -2.37 -6.72
CA THR A 33 -7.83 -3.74 -7.24
C THR A 33 -8.43 -4.74 -6.28
N GLN A 34 -9.04 -5.77 -6.83
CA GLN A 34 -9.72 -6.82 -6.10
C GLN A 34 -8.73 -7.83 -5.49
N GLN A 35 -9.14 -8.50 -4.42
CA GLN A 35 -8.55 -9.73 -3.91
C GLN A 35 -9.57 -10.88 -3.96
N LYS A 36 -9.09 -12.12 -3.89
CA LYS A 36 -9.93 -13.32 -4.06
C LYS A 36 -10.88 -13.61 -2.89
N THR A 37 -10.71 -12.95 -1.75
CA THR A 37 -11.45 -13.24 -0.52
C THR A 37 -12.61 -12.27 -0.29
N LEU A 38 -13.69 -12.74 0.34
CA LEU A 38 -14.89 -11.92 0.56
C LEU A 38 -14.75 -10.98 1.76
N ILE A 39 -15.53 -9.90 1.75
CA ILE A 39 -15.57 -8.91 2.84
C ILE A 39 -16.10 -9.54 4.11
N ILE A 40 -17.22 -10.27 4.01
CA ILE A 40 -17.93 -10.88 5.15
C ILE A 40 -17.10 -11.91 5.91
N ASP A 41 -16.17 -12.56 5.21
CA ASP A 41 -15.32 -13.61 5.76
C ASP A 41 -14.12 -13.05 6.49
N HIS A 42 -13.75 -11.80 6.24
CA HIS A 42 -12.49 -11.21 6.69
C HIS A 42 -12.66 -9.84 7.37
N THR A 43 -13.86 -9.52 7.82
CA THR A 43 -14.16 -8.24 8.45
C THR A 43 -14.98 -8.45 9.71
N ASP A 44 -14.51 -7.84 10.80
CA ASP A 44 -15.20 -7.84 12.07
C ASP A 44 -16.47 -6.99 11.98
N GLU A 45 -17.54 -7.44 12.62
CA GLU A 45 -18.84 -6.77 12.62
C GLU A 45 -18.76 -5.35 13.20
N GLN A 46 -17.89 -5.10 14.17
CA GLN A 46 -17.70 -3.77 14.76
C GLN A 46 -17.17 -2.76 13.74
N THR A 47 -16.38 -3.19 12.76
CA THR A 47 -15.92 -2.30 11.68
C THR A 47 -17.08 -1.87 10.78
N PHE A 48 -18.05 -2.75 10.49
CA PHE A 48 -19.26 -2.35 9.75
C PHE A 48 -20.05 -1.30 10.53
N THR A 49 -20.30 -1.57 11.82
CA THR A 49 -21.01 -0.66 12.71
C THR A 49 -20.32 0.70 12.81
N ALA A 50 -19.00 0.73 12.98
CA ALA A 50 -18.21 1.96 13.04
C ALA A 50 -18.27 2.78 11.74
N LEU A 51 -18.51 2.13 10.60
CA LEU A 51 -18.69 2.76 9.29
C LEU A 51 -20.17 3.04 8.95
N ASN A 52 -21.07 2.95 9.93
CA ASN A 52 -22.52 3.16 9.79
C ASN A 52 -23.13 2.28 8.69
N THR A 53 -22.85 0.98 8.72
CA THR A 53 -23.43 -0.05 7.85
C THR A 53 -23.53 -1.36 8.64
N SER A 54 -24.14 -2.38 8.06
CA SER A 54 -24.30 -3.70 8.68
C SER A 54 -23.67 -4.79 7.83
N LYS A 55 -23.19 -5.86 8.49
CA LYS A 55 -22.69 -7.05 7.78
C LYS A 55 -23.74 -7.67 6.87
N ASN A 56 -25.02 -7.54 7.21
CA ASN A 56 -26.15 -8.04 6.43
C ASN A 56 -26.31 -7.34 5.07
N GLU A 57 -25.92 -6.07 4.94
CA GLU A 57 -25.90 -5.40 3.63
C GLU A 57 -24.94 -6.08 2.64
N PHE A 58 -23.95 -6.80 3.15
CA PHE A 58 -22.92 -7.50 2.38
C PHE A 58 -23.14 -9.01 2.29
N SER A 59 -24.16 -9.57 2.97
CA SER A 59 -24.40 -11.02 2.98
C SER A 59 -25.22 -11.50 1.76
N THR A 60 -25.92 -10.60 1.08
CA THR A 60 -26.81 -10.93 -0.04
C THR A 60 -26.11 -10.95 -1.40
N GLY A 61 -24.83 -10.58 -1.46
CA GLY A 61 -24.05 -10.48 -2.69
C GLY A 61 -22.62 -11.00 -2.54
N VAL A 62 -21.91 -11.06 -3.65
CA VAL A 62 -20.50 -11.48 -3.68
C VAL A 62 -19.62 -10.23 -3.67
N TYR A 63 -19.27 -9.78 -2.46
CA TYR A 63 -18.43 -8.61 -2.26
C TYR A 63 -17.00 -9.03 -1.91
N TYR A 64 -16.09 -8.86 -2.86
CA TYR A 64 -14.67 -9.14 -2.67
C TYR A 64 -13.95 -8.00 -1.96
N GLN A 65 -12.92 -8.36 -1.21
CA GLN A 65 -11.98 -7.42 -0.60
C GLN A 65 -11.26 -6.60 -1.69
N THR A 66 -11.01 -5.33 -1.39
CA THR A 66 -10.13 -4.44 -2.15
C THR A 66 -8.74 -4.50 -1.53
N ALA A 67 -7.67 -4.58 -2.32
CA ALA A 67 -6.30 -4.65 -1.80
C ALA A 67 -5.90 -3.32 -1.13
N GLY A 68 -5.74 -3.32 0.20
CA GLY A 68 -5.37 -2.13 0.98
C GLY A 68 -3.96 -1.63 0.65
N GLY A 69 -3.07 -2.57 0.28
CA GLY A 69 -1.70 -2.28 -0.11
C GLY A 69 -1.52 -1.72 -1.52
N ILE A 70 -2.57 -1.56 -2.31
CA ILE A 70 -2.49 -1.08 -3.70
C ILE A 70 -3.65 -0.12 -3.97
N LEU A 71 -3.36 1.18 -3.99
CA LEU A 71 -4.36 2.22 -4.17
C LEU A 71 -3.79 3.37 -5.00
N GLY A 72 -4.52 3.82 -6.03
CA GLY A 72 -4.16 5.00 -6.81
C GLY A 72 -5.26 6.05 -6.84
N PHE A 73 -4.92 7.33 -6.87
CA PHE A 73 -5.91 8.41 -7.01
C PHE A 73 -5.31 9.72 -7.51
N ILE A 74 -6.20 10.58 -8.01
CA ILE A 74 -5.90 11.95 -8.40
C ILE A 74 -6.18 12.91 -7.23
N THR A 75 -5.25 13.81 -6.94
CA THR A 75 -5.31 14.71 -5.77
C THR A 75 -6.47 15.70 -5.75
N ASN A 76 -7.08 16.03 -6.89
CA ASN A 76 -8.23 16.94 -6.99
C ASN A 76 -9.54 16.23 -7.31
N HIS A 77 -9.58 14.89 -7.24
CA HIS A 77 -10.81 14.14 -7.41
C HIS A 77 -11.64 14.20 -6.13
N SER A 78 -12.55 15.18 -6.07
CA SER A 78 -13.29 15.54 -4.85
C SER A 78 -14.15 14.40 -4.30
N GLY A 79 -14.77 13.58 -5.17
CA GLY A 79 -15.58 12.43 -4.78
C GLY A 79 -14.76 11.40 -3.99
N PHE A 80 -13.80 10.73 -4.65
CA PHE A 80 -12.93 9.74 -4.02
C PHE A 80 -12.27 10.23 -2.72
N TYR A 81 -11.84 11.49 -2.68
CA TYR A 81 -11.29 12.06 -1.44
C TYR A 81 -12.33 12.12 -0.31
N LYS A 82 -13.52 12.63 -0.59
CA LYS A 82 -14.59 12.80 0.40
C LYS A 82 -15.22 11.48 0.81
N ASP A 83 -15.44 10.59 -0.14
CA ASP A 83 -16.22 9.38 0.03
C ASP A 83 -15.38 8.22 0.59
N ILE A 84 -14.09 8.17 0.23
CA ILE A 84 -13.18 7.08 0.61
C ILE A 84 -12.07 7.58 1.53
N LEU A 85 -11.23 8.52 1.08
CA LEU A 85 -10.01 8.86 1.83
C LEU A 85 -10.30 9.49 3.19
N MET A 86 -11.24 10.44 3.29
CA MET A 86 -11.56 11.06 4.58
C MET A 86 -12.15 10.06 5.59
N PRO A 87 -13.18 9.25 5.27
CA PRO A 87 -13.68 8.22 6.18
C PRO A 87 -12.64 7.16 6.51
N PHE A 88 -11.81 6.77 5.54
CA PHE A 88 -10.74 5.81 5.75
C PHE A 88 -9.72 6.31 6.77
N VAL A 89 -9.27 7.57 6.62
CA VAL A 89 -8.39 8.22 7.60
C VAL A 89 -9.06 8.36 8.96
N ALA A 90 -10.32 8.78 9.01
CA ALA A 90 -11.06 8.91 10.27
C ALA A 90 -11.16 7.56 11.01
N CYS A 91 -11.43 6.46 10.28
CA CYS A 91 -11.45 5.12 10.85
C CYS A 91 -10.06 4.68 11.31
N SER A 92 -9.01 4.97 10.54
CA SER A 92 -7.62 4.62 10.92
C SER A 92 -7.14 5.33 12.19
N LEU A 93 -7.70 6.50 12.50
CA LEU A 93 -7.47 7.26 13.74
C LEU A 93 -8.25 6.71 14.93
N ASN A 94 -9.23 5.83 14.69
CA ASN A 94 -10.06 5.22 15.71
C ASN A 94 -9.73 3.72 15.83
N VAL A 95 -9.05 3.34 16.91
CA VAL A 95 -8.63 1.95 17.15
C VAL A 95 -9.80 0.96 17.12
N ASP A 96 -10.98 1.37 17.58
CA ASP A 96 -12.16 0.50 17.62
C ASP A 96 -12.80 0.33 16.24
N CYS A 97 -12.48 1.21 15.28
CA CYS A 97 -12.91 1.09 13.90
C CYS A 97 -11.93 0.22 13.08
N ILE A 98 -10.64 0.55 13.14
CA ILE A 98 -9.58 -0.09 12.33
C ILE A 98 -9.13 -1.45 12.87
N ALA A 99 -9.23 -1.66 14.18
CA ALA A 99 -8.77 -2.86 14.89
C ALA A 99 -9.65 -3.14 16.12
N PRO A 100 -10.96 -3.38 15.93
CA PRO A 100 -11.91 -3.59 17.03
C PRO A 100 -11.44 -4.67 17.99
N ILE A 101 -11.81 -4.57 19.26
CA ILE A 101 -11.24 -5.44 20.30
C ILE A 101 -11.48 -6.94 20.04
N THR A 102 -12.64 -7.29 19.46
CA THR A 102 -12.99 -8.65 19.04
C THR A 102 -12.07 -9.18 17.94
N SER A 103 -11.52 -8.30 17.10
CA SER A 103 -10.57 -8.66 16.05
C SER A 103 -9.15 -8.90 16.58
N ARG A 104 -8.81 -8.41 17.78
CA ARG A 104 -7.43 -8.49 18.29
C ARG A 104 -6.98 -9.90 18.63
N SER A 105 -7.91 -10.82 18.86
CA SER A 105 -7.64 -12.26 19.03
C SER A 105 -7.99 -13.09 17.78
N SER A 106 -8.62 -12.47 16.78
CA SER A 106 -9.11 -13.15 15.58
C SER A 106 -8.17 -12.93 14.41
N THR A 107 -7.65 -14.01 13.85
CA THR A 107 -6.79 -13.99 12.65
C THR A 107 -7.53 -13.60 11.36
N ILE A 108 -8.81 -13.28 11.47
CA ILE A 108 -9.73 -13.20 10.34
C ILE A 108 -9.83 -11.77 9.80
N HIS A 109 -9.74 -10.76 10.67
CA HIS A 109 -9.89 -9.35 10.29
C HIS A 109 -8.67 -8.81 9.55
N ARG A 110 -8.89 -7.97 8.52
CA ARG A 110 -7.83 -7.39 7.68
C ARG A 110 -7.63 -5.89 7.85
N PHE A 111 -8.02 -5.34 9.00
CA PHE A 111 -7.72 -3.97 9.40
C PHE A 111 -8.09 -2.91 8.35
N ASP A 112 -7.11 -2.16 7.86
CA ASP A 112 -7.24 -1.13 6.84
C ASP A 112 -7.82 -1.67 5.53
N GLN A 113 -7.49 -2.89 5.15
CA GLN A 113 -8.09 -3.54 3.99
C GLN A 113 -9.61 -3.72 4.14
N SER A 114 -10.06 -4.15 5.33
CA SER A 114 -11.49 -4.33 5.62
C SER A 114 -12.24 -2.99 5.53
N VAL A 115 -11.68 -1.94 6.11
CA VAL A 115 -12.26 -0.59 6.10
C VAL A 115 -12.36 -0.06 4.68
N LEU A 116 -11.28 -0.13 3.90
CA LEU A 116 -11.28 0.30 2.50
C LEU A 116 -12.34 -0.45 1.70
N SER A 117 -12.42 -1.77 1.86
CA SER A 117 -13.38 -2.61 1.14
C SER A 117 -14.82 -2.24 1.44
N ILE A 118 -15.18 -2.03 2.72
CA ILE A 118 -16.53 -1.60 3.08
C ILE A 118 -16.86 -0.25 2.43
N LEU A 119 -15.96 0.74 2.54
CA LEU A 119 -16.19 2.09 1.99
C LEU A 119 -16.38 2.07 0.47
N VAL A 120 -15.51 1.35 -0.24
CA VAL A 120 -15.55 1.25 -1.71
C VAL A 120 -16.87 0.67 -2.20
N HIS A 121 -17.30 -0.44 -1.61
CA HIS A 121 -18.54 -1.12 -2.02
C HIS A 121 -19.80 -0.39 -1.54
N LYS A 122 -19.77 0.21 -0.34
CA LYS A 122 -20.88 1.04 0.17
C LYS A 122 -21.18 2.23 -0.74
N VAL A 123 -20.15 2.82 -1.35
CA VAL A 123 -20.31 3.96 -2.27
C VAL A 123 -20.49 3.54 -3.73
N GLY A 124 -20.14 2.29 -4.08
CA GLY A 124 -20.27 1.75 -5.43
C GLY A 124 -19.12 2.13 -6.37
N TYR A 125 -17.90 2.33 -5.84
CA TYR A 125 -16.71 2.53 -6.67
C TYR A 125 -16.32 1.22 -7.37
N LYS A 126 -15.90 1.32 -8.64
CA LYS A 126 -15.47 0.16 -9.43
C LYS A 126 -14.13 -0.35 -8.93
N VAL A 127 -14.00 -1.66 -8.78
CA VAL A 127 -12.73 -2.31 -8.42
C VAL A 127 -12.23 -3.10 -9.63
N GLU A 128 -10.94 -2.98 -9.96
CA GLU A 128 -10.34 -3.76 -11.03
C GLU A 128 -10.18 -5.22 -10.60
N SER A 129 -10.81 -6.11 -11.35
CA SER A 129 -10.84 -7.56 -11.09
C SER A 129 -9.90 -8.36 -11.98
N ALA A 130 -9.09 -7.67 -12.81
CA ALA A 130 -8.13 -8.33 -13.68
C ALA A 130 -6.99 -8.91 -12.85
N GLU A 131 -6.71 -10.21 -13.01
CA GLU A 131 -5.75 -10.94 -12.17
C GLU A 131 -4.33 -10.35 -12.19
N ARG A 132 -3.93 -9.71 -13.29
CA ARG A 132 -2.65 -8.99 -13.41
C ARG A 132 -2.43 -7.86 -12.40
N PHE A 133 -3.50 -7.43 -11.73
CA PHE A 133 -3.47 -6.39 -10.69
C PHE A 133 -3.68 -6.96 -9.28
N HIS A 134 -4.07 -8.23 -9.16
CA HIS A 134 -4.30 -8.85 -7.87
C HIS A 134 -2.97 -8.96 -7.11
N GLY A 135 -2.85 -8.18 -6.03
CA GLY A 135 -1.74 -8.28 -5.08
C GLY A 135 -1.87 -9.49 -4.15
N ASP A 136 -2.14 -10.69 -4.70
CA ASP A 136 -2.20 -11.93 -3.94
C ASP A 136 -0.94 -12.78 -4.21
N PHE A 137 -0.54 -13.57 -3.22
CA PHE A 137 0.51 -14.57 -3.36
C PHE A 137 0.05 -15.78 -4.17
N GLY A 138 -1.26 -16.08 -4.17
CA GLY A 138 -1.80 -17.24 -4.89
C GLY A 138 -1.53 -17.22 -6.40
N SER A 139 -1.40 -16.03 -7.00
CA SER A 139 -1.05 -15.87 -8.43
C SER A 139 0.45 -16.02 -8.71
N ALA A 140 1.31 -16.13 -7.69
CA ALA A 140 2.77 -16.25 -7.86
C ALA A 140 3.22 -17.56 -8.52
N LEU A 141 2.43 -18.62 -8.33
CA LEU A 141 2.75 -19.97 -8.82
C LEU A 141 2.57 -20.08 -10.33
N GLU A 142 1.74 -19.20 -10.89
CA GLU A 142 1.62 -19.04 -12.33
C GLU A 142 2.66 -18.00 -12.75
N LEU A 143 3.62 -18.42 -13.56
CA LEU A 143 4.62 -17.56 -14.22
C LEU A 143 3.94 -16.66 -15.26
N ASP A 144 2.80 -16.04 -14.94
CA ASP A 144 2.08 -15.18 -15.85
C ASP A 144 2.91 -13.93 -16.09
N THR A 145 3.50 -13.88 -17.28
CA THR A 145 4.28 -12.76 -17.79
C THR A 145 3.49 -11.46 -17.88
N ASN A 146 2.16 -11.50 -17.72
CA ASN A 146 1.28 -10.34 -17.81
C ASN A 146 0.99 -9.65 -16.48
N MET A 147 1.53 -10.14 -15.36
CA MET A 147 1.37 -9.46 -14.06
C MET A 147 1.99 -8.05 -14.09
N VAL A 148 1.24 -7.06 -13.60
CA VAL A 148 1.74 -5.69 -13.42
C VAL A 148 2.28 -5.52 -12.01
N ILE A 149 1.50 -5.97 -11.03
CA ILE A 149 1.83 -5.88 -9.61
C ILE A 149 1.76 -7.26 -8.98
N PHE A 150 2.71 -7.54 -8.10
CA PHE A 150 2.79 -8.78 -7.35
C PHE A 150 3.00 -8.50 -5.85
N SER A 151 2.24 -9.14 -4.95
CA SER A 151 2.46 -9.01 -3.50
C SER A 151 3.29 -10.15 -2.96
N ARG A 152 4.50 -9.82 -2.49
CA ARG A 152 5.44 -10.77 -1.92
C ARG A 152 5.24 -10.86 -0.40
N ARG A 153 5.20 -12.09 0.12
CA ARG A 153 5.20 -12.31 1.58
C ARG A 153 6.54 -11.89 2.18
N TRP A 154 6.50 -11.35 3.39
CA TRP A 154 7.68 -10.84 4.11
C TRP A 154 8.81 -11.88 4.26
N HIS A 155 8.49 -13.17 4.31
CA HIS A 155 9.46 -14.26 4.44
C HIS A 155 10.01 -14.76 3.10
N CYS A 156 9.45 -14.31 1.96
CA CYS A 156 9.99 -14.61 0.64
C CYS A 156 10.98 -13.50 0.27
N PRO A 157 12.30 -13.78 0.17
CA PRO A 157 13.27 -12.76 -0.24
C PRO A 157 12.97 -12.27 -1.66
N LYS A 158 13.24 -10.99 -1.93
CA LYS A 158 13.19 -10.42 -3.29
C LYS A 158 14.34 -11.03 -4.10
N VAL A 159 14.09 -11.49 -5.32
CA VAL A 159 15.11 -12.22 -6.12
C VAL A 159 16.34 -11.34 -6.38
N TYR A 160 16.12 -10.04 -6.52
CA TYR A 160 17.16 -9.03 -6.67
C TYR A 160 17.72 -8.51 -5.34
N ALA A 161 17.36 -9.09 -4.18
CA ALA A 161 17.86 -8.60 -2.88
C ALA A 161 19.39 -8.69 -2.77
N SER A 162 20.00 -9.68 -3.42
CA SER A 162 21.46 -9.82 -3.55
C SER A 162 22.09 -8.75 -4.44
N GLU A 163 21.32 -8.18 -5.38
CA GLU A 163 21.75 -7.11 -6.28
C GLU A 163 21.56 -5.71 -5.67
N VAL A 164 20.79 -5.61 -4.57
CA VAL A 164 20.62 -4.35 -3.83
C VAL A 164 21.92 -4.03 -3.10
N VAL A 165 22.71 -3.13 -3.68
CA VAL A 165 23.87 -2.55 -3.01
C VAL A 165 23.38 -1.55 -1.95
N PHE A 166 23.32 -1.98 -0.70
CA PHE A 166 23.07 -1.10 0.44
C PHE A 166 24.23 -0.13 0.59
N ARG A 167 24.01 1.14 0.20
CA ARG A 167 24.95 2.20 0.57
C ARG A 167 24.73 2.54 2.03
N HIS A 168 25.68 2.14 2.89
CA HIS A 168 25.68 2.42 4.34
C HIS A 168 25.71 3.91 4.69
N THR A 169 25.87 4.78 3.69
CA THR A 169 25.74 6.21 3.84
C THR A 169 24.35 6.66 3.41
N CYS A 170 23.40 6.62 4.35
CA CYS A 170 22.40 7.69 4.41
C CYS A 170 23.14 8.96 4.83
N THR A 171 23.93 9.55 3.93
CA THR A 171 24.49 10.88 4.18
C THR A 171 23.30 11.82 4.26
N TYR A 172 23.06 12.36 5.45
CA TYR A 172 22.19 13.49 5.64
C TYR A 172 22.69 14.58 4.70
N SER A 173 22.00 14.79 3.57
CA SER A 173 22.40 15.80 2.61
C SER A 173 22.09 17.16 3.23
N PRO A 174 23.10 18.01 3.52
CA PRO A 174 22.86 19.38 3.96
C PRO A 174 22.32 20.25 2.80
N ILE A 175 22.21 19.68 1.59
CA ILE A 175 22.03 20.38 0.32
C ILE A 175 20.57 20.25 -0.14
N PHE A 176 19.64 20.77 0.66
CA PHE A 176 18.25 21.05 0.26
C PHE A 176 18.07 22.54 -0.07
N ARG A 177 19.04 23.13 -0.78
CA ARG A 177 18.89 24.41 -1.46
C ARG A 177 19.52 24.31 -2.84
N SER A 178 18.73 24.65 -3.85
CA SER A 178 19.05 24.70 -5.27
C SER A 178 19.04 23.37 -6.04
N ARG A 179 18.30 23.43 -7.14
CA ARG A 179 17.96 22.39 -8.13
C ARG A 179 19.21 21.66 -8.62
N HIS A 180 19.09 20.42 -9.12
CA HIS A 180 19.46 19.99 -10.49
C HIS A 180 19.19 18.49 -10.77
N ARG A 181 19.08 18.18 -12.06
CA ARG A 181 18.64 16.92 -12.71
C ARG A 181 19.75 15.84 -12.77
N ILE A 182 19.34 14.57 -12.81
CA ILE A 182 20.21 13.43 -13.14
C ILE A 182 19.88 12.94 -14.57
N LYS A 183 20.91 12.79 -15.42
CA LYS A 183 20.83 12.24 -16.79
C LYS A 183 21.25 10.77 -16.76
N ILE A 184 20.52 9.87 -17.44
CA ILE A 184 20.84 8.43 -17.54
C ILE A 184 20.68 7.99 -19.01
N ILE A 185 21.67 7.25 -19.52
CA ILE A 185 21.77 6.73 -20.90
C ILE A 185 21.28 5.27 -20.93
N HIS A 186 20.67 4.85 -22.05
CA HIS A 186 20.18 3.50 -22.34
C HIS A 186 21.22 2.68 -23.14
N GLU A 187 21.38 1.39 -22.82
CA GLU A 187 21.94 0.38 -23.72
C GLU A 187 21.26 -0.98 -23.46
N HIS A 188 20.90 -1.68 -24.55
CA HIS A 188 20.32 -3.03 -24.58
C HIS A 188 21.41 -4.10 -24.56
N ILE A 189 21.11 -5.31 -24.04
CA ILE A 189 21.62 -6.70 -24.35
C ILE A 189 21.06 -7.58 -23.18
N GLY A 190 20.35 -8.71 -23.30
CA GLY A 190 20.52 -9.98 -24.01
C GLY A 190 19.88 -11.09 -23.12
N VAL A 191 19.40 -12.21 -23.69
CA VAL A 191 18.55 -13.22 -22.99
C VAL A 191 19.37 -14.43 -22.48
N HIS A 192 19.11 -14.89 -21.23
CA HIS A 192 19.70 -16.11 -20.62
C HIS A 192 18.63 -17.19 -20.32
N PRO A 193 19.00 -18.50 -20.25
CA PRO A 193 18.05 -19.62 -20.25
C PRO A 193 17.49 -20.05 -18.89
N CYS A 194 17.64 -19.24 -17.84
CA CYS A 194 16.94 -19.46 -16.56
C CYS A 194 16.07 -18.23 -16.30
N GLY A 195 14.76 -18.34 -16.57
CA GLY A 195 13.76 -17.26 -16.56
C GLY A 195 14.07 -16.10 -15.62
N THR A 196 14.69 -15.06 -16.16
CA THR A 196 15.07 -13.84 -15.42
C THR A 196 14.18 -12.69 -15.89
N LEU A 197 13.53 -11.99 -14.95
CA LEU A 197 12.73 -10.81 -15.22
C LEU A 197 13.66 -9.61 -15.47
N THR A 198 13.48 -8.93 -16.60
CA THR A 198 14.12 -7.67 -16.97
C THR A 198 13.82 -6.57 -15.93
N VAL A 199 14.87 -6.02 -15.31
CA VAL A 199 14.76 -4.90 -14.37
C VAL A 199 14.54 -3.59 -15.13
N PHE A 200 13.42 -2.90 -14.84
CA PHE A 200 13.22 -1.52 -15.27
C PHE A 200 13.89 -0.55 -14.30
N LYS A 201 14.82 0.27 -14.80
CA LYS A 201 15.38 1.41 -14.07
C LYS A 201 14.43 2.61 -14.21
N LEU A 202 13.49 2.73 -13.26
CA LEU A 202 12.51 3.83 -13.22
C LEU A 202 13.19 5.18 -12.97
N ARG A 203 12.76 6.22 -13.71
CA ARG A 203 13.12 7.62 -13.47
C ARG A 203 12.61 8.06 -12.09
N SER A 204 13.43 8.84 -11.39
CA SER A 204 13.03 9.54 -10.17
C SER A 204 11.79 10.42 -10.41
N VAL A 205 10.74 10.23 -9.62
CA VAL A 205 9.61 11.14 -9.56
C VAL A 205 9.87 12.13 -8.42
N GLN A 206 10.03 13.42 -8.74
CA GLN A 206 9.96 14.48 -7.74
C GLN A 206 8.49 14.71 -7.40
N ILE A 207 8.10 14.41 -6.17
CA ILE A 207 6.77 14.72 -5.65
C ILE A 207 6.92 15.90 -4.69
N GLU A 208 6.62 17.11 -5.16
CA GLU A 208 6.36 18.24 -4.26
C GLU A 208 4.95 18.04 -3.68
N LEU A 209 4.83 17.85 -2.38
CA LEU A 209 3.56 17.67 -1.71
C LEU A 209 3.26 18.90 -0.84
N PRO A 210 2.03 19.46 -0.87
CA PRO A 210 1.58 20.37 0.16
C PRO A 210 1.70 19.71 1.53
N VAL A 211 1.91 20.52 2.57
CA VAL A 211 2.15 20.08 3.96
C VAL A 211 1.13 19.03 4.43
N TYR A 212 -0.16 19.18 4.09
CA TYR A 212 -1.20 18.22 4.46
C TYR A 212 -1.03 16.84 3.79
N GLN A 213 -0.48 16.76 2.57
CA GLN A 213 -0.19 15.49 1.90
C GLN A 213 1.06 14.82 2.48
N VAL A 214 2.03 15.59 2.96
CA VAL A 214 3.20 15.07 3.71
C VAL A 214 2.76 14.47 5.04
N TYR A 215 1.87 15.16 5.77
CA TYR A 215 1.28 14.60 7.00
C TYR A 215 0.51 13.31 6.72
N MET A 216 -0.29 13.25 5.65
CA MET A 216 -0.97 12.02 5.25
C MET A 216 0.00 10.86 4.99
N ILE A 217 1.10 11.07 4.25
CA ILE A 217 2.07 10.01 3.96
C ILE A 217 2.83 9.57 5.21
N LEU A 218 3.35 10.51 6.00
CA LEU A 218 4.01 10.20 7.28
C LEU A 218 3.06 9.48 8.23
N TYR A 219 1.77 9.80 8.15
CA TYR A 219 0.74 9.18 8.96
C TYR A 219 0.36 7.77 8.47
N MET A 220 0.29 7.52 7.15
CA MET A 220 0.15 6.15 6.62
C MET A 220 1.34 5.27 7.03
N ILE A 221 2.56 5.83 7.04
CA ILE A 221 3.75 5.16 7.57
C ILE A 221 3.60 4.87 9.07
N TYR A 222 3.12 5.83 9.86
CA TYR A 222 2.88 5.66 11.29
C TYR A 222 1.82 4.58 11.59
N ILE A 223 0.70 4.58 10.85
CA ILE A 223 -0.35 3.56 10.97
C ILE A 223 0.23 2.19 10.63
N PHE A 224 0.96 2.06 9.53
CA PHE A 224 1.62 0.81 9.16
C PHE A 224 2.54 0.30 10.30
N MET A 225 3.31 1.20 10.92
CA MET A 225 4.15 0.84 12.06
C MET A 225 3.34 0.41 13.29
N MET A 226 2.23 1.08 13.60
CA MET A 226 1.38 0.75 14.74
C MET A 226 0.62 -0.56 14.54
N SER A 227 0.07 -0.80 13.34
CA SER A 227 -0.55 -2.08 12.97
C SER A 227 0.46 -3.24 13.04
N CYS A 228 1.73 -3.01 12.68
CA CYS A 228 2.78 -4.01 12.86
C CYS A 228 3.16 -4.24 14.33
N LEU A 229 3.14 -3.21 15.19
CA LEU A 229 3.54 -3.34 16.59
C LEU A 229 2.64 -4.28 17.40
N TYR A 230 1.36 -4.40 17.05
CA TYR A 230 0.43 -5.32 17.71
C TYR A 230 0.56 -6.78 17.23
N CYS A 231 1.30 -7.05 16.15
CA CYS A 231 1.48 -8.40 15.60
C CYS A 231 2.88 -9.01 15.78
N TRP A 232 3.85 -8.31 16.41
CA TRP A 232 5.26 -8.75 16.43
C TRP A 232 5.79 -9.19 17.79
N SER A 233 6.65 -10.21 17.72
CA SER A 233 7.43 -10.85 18.79
C SER A 233 8.26 -9.86 19.64
N PRO A 234 8.52 -10.15 20.94
CA PRO A 234 9.24 -9.29 21.91
C PRO A 234 10.62 -8.73 21.51
N TYR A 235 11.18 -9.14 20.38
CA TYR A 235 12.47 -8.64 19.86
C TYR A 235 12.40 -7.23 19.26
N VAL A 236 11.26 -6.80 18.69
CA VAL A 236 11.11 -5.44 18.12
C VAL A 236 11.01 -4.38 19.22
N LEU A 237 10.38 -4.71 20.35
CA LEU A 237 10.33 -3.83 21.53
C LEU A 237 11.73 -3.57 22.09
N ARG A 238 12.63 -4.57 22.06
CA ARG A 238 14.05 -4.39 22.46
C ARG A 238 14.81 -3.47 21.51
N PHE A 239 14.52 -3.52 20.21
CA PHE A 239 15.11 -2.61 19.22
C PHE A 239 14.67 -1.17 19.45
N LEU A 240 13.38 -0.90 19.69
CA LEU A 240 12.88 0.45 19.97
C LEU A 240 13.38 1.01 21.32
N LEU A 241 13.49 0.18 22.35
CA LEU A 241 14.08 0.56 23.64
C LEU A 241 15.59 0.85 23.56
N SER A 242 16.28 0.34 22.52
CA SER A 242 17.69 0.69 22.26
C SER A 242 17.85 2.09 21.63
N ILE A 243 16.84 2.56 20.90
CA ILE A 243 16.84 3.88 20.24
C ILE A 243 16.52 4.99 21.26
N THR A 244 15.67 4.72 22.26
CA THR A 244 15.32 5.70 23.31
C THR A 244 16.43 5.94 24.35
N ARG A 245 17.54 5.19 24.32
CA ARG A 245 18.73 5.43 25.16
C ARG A 245 19.73 6.43 24.57
N ILE A 246 19.46 7.04 23.42
CA ILE A 246 20.31 8.09 22.85
C ILE A 246 20.03 9.42 23.59
N LYS A 247 20.90 9.68 24.57
CA LYS A 247 21.04 10.83 25.49
C LYS A 247 20.39 12.16 25.05
N GLN A 248 19.57 12.71 25.96
CA GLN A 248 19.45 14.15 26.16
C GLN A 248 20.85 14.74 26.45
N ARG A 249 21.36 15.60 25.57
CA ARG A 249 22.36 16.60 25.95
C ARG A 249 21.60 17.79 26.50
N LYS A 250 21.79 18.08 27.80
CA LYS A 250 21.39 19.34 28.40
C LYS A 250 22.12 20.47 27.66
N VAL A 251 21.34 21.50 27.30
CA VAL A 251 21.83 22.80 26.83
C VAL A 251 22.48 23.53 28.01
#